data_AF-A0A7C2QBH5-F1
#
_entry.id   AF-A0A7C2QBH5-F1
#
_cell.length_a   1.000
_cell.length_b   1.000
_cell.length_c   1.000
_cell.angle_alpha   90.00
_cell.angle_beta   90.00
_cell.angle_gamma   90.00
#
_symmetry.space_group_name_H-M   'P 1'
#
loop_
_entity.id
_entity.type
_entity.pdbx_description
1 polymer ?
#
loop_
_entity_poly.entity_id
_entity_poly.type
_entity_poly.pdbx_seq_one_letter_code
_entity_poly.pdbx_strand_id
1 'polypeptide(L)'
;MHETFKGKGLQVVSVALREKLDAVQRFADEFNIRFPLWIDADENGPPAFGVRAHPNTILIDREGRIVGRVLGERQWNSRDAHRLVEALLGGGR
;
A
#
# COMPACT_ATOMS: atom_id res chain seq x y z
N MET A 1 3.44 -10.02 -4.26
CA MET A 1 3.76 -8.58 -4.29
C MET A 1 4.77 -8.21 -3.19
N HIS A 2 4.37 -7.96 -1.94
CA HIS A 2 5.31 -7.54 -0.87
C HIS A 2 6.51 -8.50 -0.73
N GLU A 3 6.27 -9.77 -0.45
CA GLU A 3 7.33 -10.78 -0.29
C GLU A 3 8.23 -10.90 -1.53
N THR A 4 7.66 -10.70 -2.72
CA THR A 4 8.36 -10.79 -4.00
C THR A 4 9.37 -9.65 -4.19
N PHE A 5 9.05 -8.45 -3.72
CA PHE A 5 9.81 -7.24 -4.04
C PHE A 5 10.43 -6.52 -2.83
N LYS A 6 10.17 -6.97 -1.59
CA LYS A 6 10.74 -6.38 -0.37
C LYS A 6 12.26 -6.23 -0.43
N GLY A 7 12.96 -7.24 -0.96
CA GLY A 7 14.42 -7.24 -1.11
C GLY A 7 14.93 -6.38 -2.28
N LYS A 8 14.02 -5.85 -3.12
CA LYS A 8 14.34 -4.98 -4.26
C LYS A 8 14.01 -3.51 -3.99
N GLY A 9 13.65 -3.18 -2.75
CA GLY A 9 13.35 -1.82 -2.32
C GLY A 9 11.86 -1.43 -2.39
N LEU A 10 10.95 -2.38 -2.62
CA LEU A 10 9.52 -2.12 -2.43
C LEU A 10 9.19 -2.11 -0.94
N GLN A 11 8.44 -1.11 -0.50
CA GLN A 11 7.76 -1.10 0.80
C GLN A 11 6.25 -1.05 0.56
N VAL A 12 5.50 -1.80 1.35
CA VAL A 12 4.02 -1.80 1.32
C VAL A 12 3.55 -1.40 2.70
N VAL A 13 2.66 -0.41 2.76
CA VAL A 13 2.04 0.03 4.01
C VAL A 13 0.53 -0.07 3.83
N SER A 14 -0.14 -0.85 4.67
CA SER A 14 -1.60 -0.79 4.78
C SER A 14 -2.00 0.32 5.74
N VAL A 15 -3.11 0.99 5.44
CA VAL A 15 -3.67 2.04 6.28
C VAL A 15 -5.06 1.61 6.74
N ALA A 16 -5.24 1.49 8.05
CA ALA A 16 -6.53 1.24 8.68
C ALA A 16 -7.10 2.55 9.21
N LEU A 17 -8.36 2.86 8.89
CA LEU A 17 -9.00 4.13 9.26
C LEU A 17 -9.87 3.94 10.50
N ARG A 18 -9.55 4.64 11.58
CA ARG A 18 -10.31 4.61 12.86
C ARG A 18 -10.55 3.23 13.46
N GLU A 19 -9.73 2.26 13.08
CA GLU A 19 -9.83 0.91 13.63
C GLU A 19 -9.14 0.81 14.99
N LYS A 20 -9.71 -0.02 15.86
CA LYS A 20 -9.07 -0.34 17.14
C LYS A 20 -7.85 -1.23 16.92
N LEU A 21 -6.80 -1.01 17.72
CA LEU A 21 -5.55 -1.77 17.62
C LEU A 21 -5.76 -3.29 17.71
N ASP A 22 -6.68 -3.75 18.55
CA ASP A 22 -6.97 -5.17 18.71
C ASP A 22 -7.65 -5.78 17.47
N ALA A 23 -8.58 -5.05 16.85
CA ALA A 23 -9.22 -5.46 15.61
C ALA A 23 -8.21 -5.54 14.45
N VAL A 24 -7.36 -4.52 14.35
CA VAL A 24 -6.28 -4.46 13.37
C VAL A 24 -5.29 -5.60 13.54
N GLN A 25 -4.88 -5.91 14.78
CA GLN A 25 -3.94 -6.99 15.06
C GLN A 25 -4.55 -8.35 14.70
N ARG A 26 -5.81 -8.60 15.08
CA ARG A 26 -6.52 -9.84 14.71
C ARG A 26 -6.62 -9.99 13.20
N PHE A 27 -6.95 -8.92 12.48
CA PHE A 27 -7.01 -8.93 11.01
C PHE A 27 -5.63 -9.22 10.39
N ALA A 28 -4.57 -8.59 10.91
CA ALA A 28 -3.22 -8.84 10.44
C ALA A 28 -2.80 -10.31 10.65
N ASP A 29 -3.16 -10.89 11.80
CA ASP A 29 -2.85 -12.29 12.10
C ASP A 29 -3.67 -13.26 11.21
N GLU A 30 -4.97 -13.00 11.04
CA GLU A 30 -5.88 -13.81 10.21
C GLU A 30 -5.44 -13.86 8.75
N PHE A 31 -5.08 -12.72 8.18
CA PHE A 31 -4.66 -12.61 6.79
C PHE A 31 -3.14 -12.73 6.59
N ASN A 32 -2.40 -13.06 7.66
CA ASN A 32 -0.95 -13.19 7.67
C ASN A 32 -0.25 -11.96 7.04
N ILE A 33 -0.71 -10.76 7.39
CA ILE A 33 -0.14 -9.49 6.94
C ILE A 33 1.16 -9.26 7.72
N ARG A 34 2.28 -9.24 6.98
CA ARG A 34 3.63 -9.11 7.55
C ARG A 34 4.34 -7.81 7.19
N PHE A 35 3.66 -6.91 6.50
CA PHE A 35 4.18 -5.60 6.15
C PHE A 35 3.59 -4.54 7.10
N PRO A 36 4.23 -3.36 7.22
CA PRO A 36 3.78 -2.31 8.12
C PRO A 36 2.30 -1.94 7.94
N LEU A 37 1.62 -1.76 9.07
CA LEU A 37 0.24 -1.30 9.12
C LEU A 37 0.17 -0.03 9.94
N TRP A 38 -0.34 1.03 9.33
CA TRP A 38 -0.57 2.32 9.97
C TRP A 38 -2.05 2.46 10.33
N ILE A 39 -2.33 2.72 11.60
CA ILE A 39 -3.67 3.10 12.06
C ILE A 39 -3.78 4.62 11.99
N ASP A 40 -4.57 5.11 11.05
CA ASP A 40 -4.93 6.52 10.94
C ASP A 40 -6.20 6.77 11.76
N ALA A 41 -6.01 7.16 13.02
CA ALA A 41 -7.09 7.38 13.97
C ALA A 41 -7.91 8.65 13.66
N ASP A 42 -7.32 9.63 12.98
CA ASP A 42 -7.92 10.94 12.71
C ASP A 42 -8.45 11.06 11.26
N GLU A 43 -8.23 10.05 10.41
CA GLU A 43 -8.58 10.03 8.98
C GLU A 43 -7.95 11.17 8.16
N ASN A 44 -6.82 11.70 8.63
CA ASN A 44 -6.11 12.80 7.95
C ASN A 44 -5.25 12.32 6.76
N GLY A 45 -4.91 11.02 6.73
CA GLY A 45 -4.14 10.40 5.66
C GLY A 45 -4.84 10.46 4.31
N PRO A 46 -6.05 9.89 4.14
CA PRO A 46 -6.76 9.88 2.87
C PRO A 46 -6.82 11.26 2.17
N PRO A 47 -7.26 12.36 2.80
CA PRO A 47 -7.29 13.66 2.14
C PRO A 47 -5.87 14.18 1.81
N ALA A 48 -4.88 13.97 2.68
CA ALA A 48 -3.50 14.38 2.43
C ALA A 48 -2.88 13.69 1.19
N PHE A 49 -3.30 12.45 0.91
CA PHE A 49 -2.87 11.71 -0.29
C PHE A 49 -3.82 11.90 -1.50
N GLY A 50 -4.89 12.68 -1.35
CA GLY A 50 -5.90 12.93 -2.38
C GLY A 50 -6.84 11.74 -2.64
N VAL A 51 -6.98 10.84 -1.67
CA VAL A 51 -7.93 9.72 -1.68
C VAL A 51 -9.33 10.25 -1.36
N ARG A 52 -10.31 9.91 -2.21
CA ARG A 52 -11.71 10.34 -2.06
C ARG A 52 -12.71 9.17 -1.97
N ALA A 53 -12.24 7.95 -2.22
CA ALA A 53 -13.07 6.75 -2.20
C ALA A 53 -12.21 5.54 -1.87
N HIS A 54 -12.81 4.58 -1.16
CA HIS A 54 -12.17 3.35 -0.69
C HIS A 54 -12.72 2.13 -1.46
N PRO A 55 -11.92 1.04 -1.62
CA PRO A 55 -10.49 0.98 -1.32
C PRO A 55 -9.66 1.77 -2.34
N ASN A 56 -8.51 2.29 -1.91
CA ASN A 56 -7.57 3.00 -2.77
C ASN A 56 -6.13 2.56 -2.48
N THR A 57 -5.28 2.59 -3.51
CA THR A 57 -3.85 2.36 -3.38
C THR A 57 -3.09 3.49 -4.04
N ILE A 58 -2.13 4.05 -3.31
CA ILE A 58 -1.24 5.12 -3.79
C ILE A 58 0.12 4.50 -4.10
N LEU A 59 0.71 4.90 -5.23
CA LEU A 59 2.06 4.52 -5.63
C LEU A 59 2.97 5.72 -5.46
N ILE A 60 4.06 5.55 -4.72
CA ILE A 60 5.04 6.58 -4.38
C ILE A 60 6.41 6.13 -4.91
N ASP A 61 7.12 7.02 -5.61
CA ASP A 61 8.48 6.76 -6.10
C ASP A 61 9.54 6.93 -5.00
N ARG A 62 10.81 6.72 -5.34
CA ARG A 62 11.93 6.81 -4.38
C ARG A 62 12.20 8.25 -3.92
N GLU A 63 11.75 9.22 -4.69
CA GLU A 63 11.85 10.65 -4.38
C GLU A 63 10.65 11.14 -3.54
N GLY A 64 9.74 10.24 -3.17
CA GLY A 64 8.58 10.56 -2.34
C GLY A 64 7.42 11.19 -3.11
N ARG A 65 7.43 11.14 -4.45
CA ARG A 65 6.36 11.70 -5.30
C ARG A 65 5.28 10.66 -5.55
N ILE A 66 4.03 11.11 -5.56
CA ILE A 66 2.91 10.25 -5.94
C ILE A 66 2.91 10.09 -7.46
N VAL A 67 3.22 8.88 -7.93
CA VAL A 67 3.30 8.52 -9.35
C VAL A 67 2.06 7.77 -9.85
N GLY A 68 1.17 7.36 -8.95
CA GLY A 68 -0.07 6.69 -9.33
C GLY A 68 -1.09 6.60 -8.21
N ARG A 69 -2.35 6.46 -8.61
CA ARG A 69 -3.49 6.18 -7.71
C ARG A 69 -4.37 5.13 -8.36
N VAL A 70 -4.80 4.16 -7.57
CA VAL A 70 -5.62 3.05 -8.05
C VAL A 70 -6.87 2.96 -7.18
N LEU A 71 -8.03 3.20 -7.80
CA LEU A 71 -9.32 3.07 -7.16
C LEU A 71 -9.89 1.66 -7.33
N GLY A 72 -10.39 1.10 -6.23
CA GLY A 72 -11.02 -0.21 -6.18
C GLY A 72 -10.03 -1.35 -5.98
N GLU A 73 -10.58 -2.55 -5.83
CA GLU A 73 -9.79 -3.76 -5.59
C GLU A 73 -8.96 -4.15 -6.81
N ARG A 74 -7.77 -4.72 -6.57
CA ARG A 74 -6.88 -5.23 -7.62
C ARG A 74 -6.21 -6.52 -7.18
N GLN A 75 -5.96 -7.38 -8.18
CA GLN A 75 -5.12 -8.56 -8.02
C GLN A 75 -3.65 -8.14 -8.05
N TRP A 76 -3.13 -7.67 -6.92
CA TRP A 76 -1.74 -7.19 -6.82
C TRP A 76 -0.69 -8.27 -7.02
N ASN A 77 -1.05 -9.56 -7.00
CA ASN A 77 -0.16 -10.67 -7.36
C ASN A 77 -0.25 -11.07 -8.84
N SER A 78 -1.01 -10.34 -9.65
CA SER A 78 -1.07 -10.58 -11.10
C SER A 78 0.25 -10.22 -11.79
N ARG A 79 0.47 -10.79 -12.98
CA ARG A 79 1.65 -10.48 -13.81
C ARG A 79 1.72 -9.00 -14.16
N ASP A 80 0.59 -8.36 -14.44
CA ASP A 80 0.58 -6.95 -14.85
C ASP A 80 0.89 -6.02 -13.66
N ALA A 81 0.39 -6.35 -12.46
CA ALA A 81 0.78 -5.63 -11.25
C ALA A 81 2.28 -5.77 -10.96
N HIS A 82 2.84 -6.97 -11.13
CA HIS A 82 4.27 -7.21 -10.96
C HIS A 82 5.11 -6.39 -11.97
N ARG A 83 4.72 -6.35 -13.24
CA ARG A 83 5.39 -5.54 -14.27
C ARG A 83 5.38 -4.05 -13.94
N LEU A 84 4.24 -3.53 -13.45
CA LEU A 84 4.13 -2.15 -13.02
C LEU A 84 5.14 -1.83 -11.91
N VAL A 85 5.19 -2.67 -10.88
CA VAL A 85 6.11 -2.48 -9.76
C VAL A 85 7.57 -2.63 -10.18
N GLU A 86 7.89 -3.60 -11.04
CA GLU A 86 9.23 -3.75 -11.60
C GLU A 86 9.69 -2.51 -12.37
N ALA A 87 8.80 -1.93 -13.19
CA ALA A 87 9.08 -0.70 -13.90
C ALA A 87 9.37 0.48 -12.95
N LEU A 88 8.59 0.61 -11.86
CA LEU A 88 8.82 1.65 -10.85
C LEU A 88 10.11 1.43 -10.06
N LEU A 89 10.49 0.18 -9.78
CA LEU A 89 11.74 -0.14 -9.09
C LEU A 89 12.99 0.04 -9.96
N GLY A 90 12.86 -0.11 -11.29
CA GLY A 90 13.94 0.06 -12.26
C GLY A 90 14.06 1.47 -12.84
N GLY A 91 13.04 2.32 -12.66
CA GLY A 91 12.96 3.67 -13.25
C GLY A 91 13.74 4.77 -12.53
N GLY A 92 14.36 4.47 -11.37
CA GLY A 92 15.21 5.42 -10.66
C GLY A 92 16.56 5.59 -11.37
N ARG A 93 16.64 6.60 -12.25
CA ARG A 93 17.87 7.12 -12.83
C ARG A 93 18.17 8.49 -12.25
#